data_AF-A0A564Y1X3-F1
#
_entry.id   AF-A0A564Y1X3-F1
#
_cell.length_a   1.000
_cell.length_b   1.000
_cell.length_c   1.000
_cell.angle_alpha   90.00
_cell.angle_beta   90.00
_cell.angle_gamma   90.00
#
_symmetry.space_group_name_H-M   'P 1'
#
loop_
_entity.id
_entity.type
_entity.pdbx_description
1 polymer ?
#
loop_
_entity_poly.entity_id
_entity_poly.type
_entity_poly.pdbx_seq_one_letter_code
_entity_poly.pdbx_strand_id
1 'polypeptide(L)'
;MPRALMDIPGILFLCVGLVLYYFVSTNLPYDESLVGGYSLTAFGSKTAYKNNGLKSEHDSFLNCKRLVHVNVLHRHGTRSPDAKFSKKVEKYRNLLEPLLPGWNFSTKSCGAGEKVLLPSGHDELEGIGRRMRKLLPEEFYRASNMRAVSSDTQRTLASAKSFLSTFTDDKVDIFIDQERVRFFAFCNNYFENIRSGDIAKAEYNKFKDGPEMHAVLKEVIVDHKLESLGLTTSDIANLYKVASYEVSVMDENATLPDWVRLFRPNHLYVLEYLHDLKQYWTKGNAFQVNYEQVCPLWGKMLVDMRESANYDIQLIEAKILAQKTYLKTEEISSCSNCLVSKAICHVAKHRVWKSHRKWK
;
A
#
# COMPACT_ATOMS: atom_id res chain seq x y z
N MET A 1 23.51 58.73 23.24
CA MET A 1 22.66 57.59 22.82
C MET A 1 23.28 56.98 21.58
N PRO A 2 23.79 55.73 21.60
CA PRO A 2 24.27 55.09 20.40
C PRO A 2 23.05 54.70 19.53
N ARG A 3 23.05 55.14 18.28
CA ARG A 3 22.09 54.64 17.27
C ARG A 3 22.47 53.19 16.97
N ALA A 4 21.60 52.25 17.33
CA ALA A 4 21.74 50.87 16.88
C ALA A 4 21.63 50.85 15.35
N LEU A 5 22.72 50.47 14.66
CA LEU A 5 22.65 50.15 13.24
C LEU A 5 21.85 48.85 13.10
N MET A 6 20.75 48.89 12.36
CA MET A 6 20.04 47.68 11.95
C MET A 6 20.94 46.86 11.02
N ASP A 7 21.17 45.60 11.37
CA ASP A 7 21.84 44.62 10.52
C ASP A 7 20.89 44.15 9.41
N ILE A 8 20.76 44.99 8.39
CA ILE A 8 19.93 44.72 7.20
C ILE A 8 20.34 43.40 6.53
N PRO A 9 21.65 43.07 6.36
CA PRO A 9 22.07 41.76 5.84
C PRO A 9 21.58 40.57 6.68
N GLY A 10 21.70 40.66 8.01
CA GLY A 10 21.23 39.62 8.93
C GLY A 10 19.72 39.39 8.83
N ILE A 11 18.93 40.47 8.77
CA ILE A 11 17.48 40.39 8.59
C ILE A 11 17.12 39.76 7.24
N LEU A 12 17.82 40.13 6.17
CA LEU A 12 17.57 39.57 4.83
C LEU A 12 17.86 38.06 4.79
N PHE A 13 18.96 37.63 5.41
CA PHE A 13 19.31 36.21 5.52
C PHE A 13 18.27 35.42 6.30
N LEU A 14 17.75 35.99 7.38
CA LEU A 14 16.71 35.38 8.22
C LEU A 14 15.38 35.28 7.45
N CYS A 15 14.99 36.33 6.72
CA CYS A 15 13.81 36.32 5.86
C CYS A 15 13.92 35.30 4.72
N VAL A 16 15.04 35.24 4.01
CA VAL A 16 15.28 34.25 2.95
C VAL A 16 15.33 32.84 3.54
N GLY A 17 15.96 32.65 4.70
CA GLY A 17 15.97 31.37 5.41
C GLY A 17 14.57 30.92 5.83
N LEU A 18 13.72 31.83 6.32
CA LEU A 18 12.33 31.54 6.66
C LEU A 18 11.48 31.24 5.42
N VAL A 19 11.69 31.96 4.31
CA VAL A 19 11.00 31.69 3.05
C VAL A 19 11.43 30.34 2.49
N LEU A 20 12.72 30.01 2.49
CA LEU A 20 13.24 28.71 2.04
C LEU A 20 12.76 27.58 2.96
N TYR A 21 12.79 27.77 4.28
CA TYR A 21 12.26 26.82 5.23
C TYR A 21 10.76 26.59 5.01
N TYR A 22 9.99 27.66 4.82
CA TYR A 22 8.57 27.57 4.46
C TYR A 22 8.39 26.80 3.15
N PHE A 23 9.11 27.16 2.09
CA PHE A 23 8.99 26.53 0.78
C PHE A 23 9.40 25.05 0.78
N VAL A 24 10.41 24.68 1.55
CA VAL A 24 10.88 23.29 1.68
C VAL A 24 9.95 22.47 2.59
N SER A 25 9.40 23.07 3.64
CA SER A 25 8.46 22.38 4.55
C SER A 25 7.06 22.21 3.98
N THR A 26 6.62 23.08 3.07
CA THR A 26 5.30 22.97 2.42
C THR A 26 5.29 22.07 1.18
N ASN A 27 6.46 21.77 0.60
CA ASN A 27 6.57 20.94 -0.60
C ASN A 27 7.17 19.57 -0.28
N LEU A 28 6.58 18.84 0.67
CA LEU A 28 6.86 17.42 0.79
C LEU A 28 6.26 16.71 -0.44
N PRO A 29 7.05 15.96 -1.23
CA PRO A 29 6.64 15.41 -2.52
C PRO A 29 5.52 14.35 -2.46
N TYR A 30 4.99 14.07 -1.25
CA TYR A 30 3.99 13.03 -1.02
C TYR A 30 2.54 13.53 -1.18
N ASP A 31 2.31 14.85 -1.26
CA ASP A 31 0.97 15.43 -1.14
C ASP A 31 0.59 16.32 -2.32
N GLU A 32 0.49 15.70 -3.50
CA GLU A 32 0.08 16.41 -4.71
C GLU A 32 -1.39 16.89 -4.68
N SER A 33 -2.21 16.39 -3.75
CA SER A 33 -3.59 16.82 -3.55
C SER A 33 -3.97 16.85 -2.07
N LEU A 34 -4.24 18.03 -1.53
CA LEU A 34 -4.76 18.23 -0.18
C LEU A 34 -6.29 18.40 -0.20
N VAL A 35 -6.99 17.79 0.76
CA VAL A 35 -8.41 18.04 1.01
C VAL A 35 -8.51 18.88 2.27
N GLY A 36 -9.01 20.12 2.19
CA GLY A 36 -9.10 21.01 3.35
C GLY A 36 -7.77 21.29 4.06
N GLY A 37 -6.63 21.18 3.35
CA GLY A 37 -5.29 21.31 3.90
C GLY A 37 -4.69 20.02 4.47
N TYR A 38 -5.40 18.90 4.42
CA TYR A 38 -4.93 17.60 4.92
C TYR A 38 -4.53 16.67 3.78
N SER A 39 -3.45 15.93 4.03
CA SER A 39 -3.05 14.81 3.21
C SER A 39 -3.97 13.60 3.44
N LEU A 40 -4.50 13.02 2.36
CA LEU A 40 -5.20 11.74 2.43
C LEU A 40 -4.25 10.53 2.40
N THR A 41 -2.95 10.75 2.17
CA THR A 41 -1.93 9.69 2.23
C THR A 41 -1.44 9.45 3.66
N ALA A 42 -1.56 10.47 4.54
CA ALA A 42 -1.06 10.50 5.93
C ALA A 42 -1.82 9.63 6.97
N PHE A 43 -2.31 8.47 6.55
CA PHE A 43 -3.07 7.50 7.35
C PHE A 43 -2.43 6.10 7.36
N GLY A 44 -1.19 5.99 6.86
CA GLY A 44 -0.37 4.79 6.80
C GLY A 44 -1.13 3.58 6.26
N SER A 45 -1.09 2.46 7.01
CA SER A 45 -1.76 1.20 6.60
C SER A 45 -3.30 1.25 6.52
N LYS A 46 -3.94 2.40 6.75
CA LYS A 46 -5.40 2.60 6.62
C LYS A 46 -5.74 3.59 5.50
N THR A 47 -4.75 4.18 4.85
CA THR A 47 -4.93 4.92 3.60
C THR A 47 -5.66 4.03 2.59
N ALA A 48 -6.83 4.49 2.13
CA ALA A 48 -7.61 3.81 1.10
C ALA A 48 -6.82 3.75 -0.21
N TYR A 49 -7.02 2.70 -1.01
CA TYR A 49 -6.27 2.52 -2.26
C TYR A 49 -6.44 3.70 -3.22
N LYS A 50 -7.64 4.29 -3.28
CA LYS A 50 -7.94 5.46 -4.10
C LYS A 50 -7.23 6.74 -3.66
N ASN A 51 -6.84 6.83 -2.38
CA ASN A 51 -6.14 7.97 -1.82
C ASN A 51 -4.62 7.81 -1.90
N ASN A 52 -4.12 6.70 -2.45
CA ASN A 52 -2.70 6.45 -2.55
C ASN A 52 -2.11 7.28 -3.71
N GLY A 53 -1.29 8.27 -3.39
CA GLY A 53 -0.65 9.17 -4.36
C GLY A 53 0.58 8.60 -5.06
N LEU A 54 0.85 7.29 -4.94
CA LEU A 54 2.01 6.67 -5.58
C LEU A 54 1.89 6.73 -7.11
N LYS A 55 2.80 7.48 -7.72
CA LYS A 55 3.06 7.43 -9.16
C LYS A 55 4.10 6.35 -9.45
N SER A 56 3.94 5.68 -10.59
CA SER A 56 4.98 4.77 -11.07
C SER A 56 6.24 5.58 -11.38
N GLU A 57 7.37 5.22 -10.77
CA GLU A 57 8.68 5.81 -11.11
C GLU A 57 9.16 5.37 -12.51
N HIS A 58 8.58 4.30 -13.04
CA HIS A 58 8.96 3.73 -14.32
C HIS A 58 7.81 3.81 -15.31
N ASP A 59 8.14 4.04 -16.58
CA ASP A 59 7.20 3.90 -17.67
C ASP A 59 6.57 2.50 -17.67
N SER A 60 5.34 2.41 -18.18
CA SER A 60 4.66 1.14 -18.28
C SER A 60 5.47 0.14 -19.11
N PHE A 61 5.96 -0.91 -18.47
CA PHE A 61 6.60 -2.02 -19.16
C PHE A 61 5.61 -2.87 -19.98
N LEU A 62 4.32 -2.54 -20.00
CA LEU A 62 3.33 -3.25 -20.85
C LEU A 62 3.55 -3.03 -22.35
N ASN A 63 4.50 -2.17 -22.74
CA ASN A 63 5.07 -2.14 -24.09
C ASN A 63 6.03 -3.31 -24.40
N CYS A 64 6.12 -4.33 -23.54
CA CYS A 64 6.86 -5.56 -23.83
C CYS A 64 6.22 -6.30 -25.03
N LYS A 65 7.06 -6.73 -25.98
CA LYS A 65 6.61 -7.52 -27.16
C LYS A 65 5.95 -8.86 -26.79
N ARG A 66 6.14 -9.35 -25.55
CA ARG A 66 5.62 -10.64 -25.07
C ARG A 66 5.55 -10.66 -23.54
N LEU A 67 4.35 -10.81 -22.99
CA LEU A 67 4.10 -11.07 -21.57
C LEU A 67 3.90 -12.58 -21.38
N VAL A 68 4.57 -13.18 -20.39
CA VAL A 68 4.57 -14.65 -20.19
C VAL A 68 3.93 -15.06 -18.86
N HIS A 69 4.08 -14.24 -17.82
CA HIS A 69 3.58 -14.54 -16.48
C HIS A 69 3.25 -13.28 -15.72
N VAL A 70 2.21 -13.33 -14.87
CA VAL A 70 1.89 -12.26 -13.94
C VAL A 70 1.60 -12.87 -12.56
N ASN A 71 2.38 -12.46 -11.57
CA ASN A 71 2.05 -12.71 -10.16
C ASN A 71 1.48 -11.43 -9.56
N VAL A 72 0.37 -11.55 -8.83
CA VAL A 72 -0.27 -10.41 -8.15
C VAL A 72 -0.54 -10.77 -6.71
N LEU A 73 -0.07 -9.93 -5.79
CA LEU A 73 -0.34 -10.06 -4.37
C LEU A 73 -1.15 -8.86 -3.90
N HIS A 74 -2.43 -9.08 -3.66
CA HIS A 74 -3.33 -8.07 -3.11
C HIS A 74 -3.48 -8.22 -1.60
N ARG A 75 -3.46 -7.08 -0.90
CA ARG A 75 -4.06 -7.00 0.43
C ARG A 75 -5.58 -6.95 0.26
N HIS A 76 -6.31 -7.35 1.31
CA HIS A 76 -7.73 -7.06 1.39
C HIS A 76 -8.01 -5.55 1.29
N GLY A 77 -9.20 -5.18 0.80
CA GLY A 77 -9.65 -3.80 0.74
C GLY A 77 -10.01 -3.21 2.11
N THR A 78 -10.54 -2.00 2.08
CA THR A 78 -11.05 -1.30 3.26
C THR A 78 -12.07 -2.14 4.02
N ARG A 79 -11.89 -2.21 5.35
CA ARG A 79 -12.66 -3.09 6.24
C ARG A 79 -13.03 -2.39 7.53
N SER A 80 -14.01 -2.94 8.23
CA SER A 80 -14.37 -2.47 9.57
C SER A 80 -13.29 -2.79 10.61
N PRO A 81 -13.23 -2.03 11.72
CA PRO A 81 -12.41 -2.35 12.87
C PRO A 81 -12.83 -3.66 13.56
N ASP A 82 -12.01 -4.10 14.52
CA ASP A 82 -12.39 -5.17 15.44
C ASP A 82 -13.39 -4.68 16.50
N ALA A 83 -14.17 -5.59 17.09
CA ALA A 83 -15.22 -5.22 18.05
C ALA A 83 -14.69 -4.42 19.26
N LYS A 84 -13.47 -4.71 19.72
CA LYS A 84 -12.84 -3.97 20.83
C LYS A 84 -12.59 -2.52 20.44
N PHE A 85 -12.14 -2.27 19.22
CA PHE A 85 -11.92 -0.92 18.73
C PHE A 85 -13.22 -0.20 18.37
N SER A 86 -14.23 -0.88 17.81
CA SER A 86 -15.56 -0.27 17.58
C SER A 86 -16.17 0.27 18.87
N LYS A 87 -16.05 -0.47 19.98
CA LYS A 87 -16.48 0.03 21.31
C LYS A 87 -15.72 1.29 21.75
N LYS A 88 -14.44 1.42 21.37
CA LYS A 88 -13.67 2.64 21.65
C LYS A 88 -14.15 3.81 20.79
N VAL A 89 -14.50 3.58 19.54
CA VAL A 89 -15.07 4.62 18.66
C VAL A 89 -16.32 5.21 19.31
N GLU A 90 -17.26 4.36 19.73
CA GLU A 90 -18.49 4.81 20.42
C GLU A 90 -18.20 5.53 21.73
N LYS A 91 -17.22 5.05 22.51
CA LYS A 91 -16.78 5.75 23.73
C LYS A 91 -16.30 7.17 23.42
N TYR A 92 -15.41 7.34 22.45
CA TYR A 92 -14.89 8.68 22.11
C TYR A 92 -15.97 9.59 21.54
N ARG A 93 -16.88 9.03 20.73
CA ARG A 93 -18.01 9.75 20.17
C ARG A 93 -18.89 10.35 21.28
N ASN A 94 -19.31 9.53 22.23
CA ASN A 94 -20.13 9.97 23.37
C ASN A 94 -19.41 10.98 24.28
N LEU A 95 -18.07 10.95 24.33
CA LEU A 95 -17.29 11.92 25.10
C LEU A 95 -17.14 13.27 24.39
N LEU A 96 -17.03 13.26 23.06
CA LEU A 96 -16.73 14.46 22.26
C LEU A 96 -17.99 15.19 21.79
N GLU A 97 -19.07 14.49 21.45
CA GLU A 97 -20.32 15.09 20.96
C GLU A 97 -20.87 16.21 21.88
N PRO A 98 -20.88 16.08 23.23
CA PRO A 98 -21.37 17.14 24.11
C PRO A 98 -20.45 18.36 24.19
N LEU A 99 -19.16 18.20 23.92
CA LEU A 99 -18.15 19.25 24.03
C LEU A 99 -17.92 19.98 22.70
N LEU A 100 -18.25 19.34 21.58
CA LEU A 100 -18.04 19.86 20.23
C LEU A 100 -19.38 19.91 19.47
N PRO A 101 -20.31 20.81 19.86
CA PRO A 101 -21.62 20.88 19.25
C PRO A 101 -21.51 21.24 17.76
N GLY A 102 -22.30 20.55 16.93
CA GLY A 102 -22.30 20.72 15.48
C GLY A 102 -21.27 19.87 14.73
N TRP A 103 -20.39 19.14 15.43
CA TRP A 103 -19.49 18.18 14.83
C TRP A 103 -20.21 16.84 14.60
N ASN A 104 -19.97 16.22 13.45
CA ASN A 104 -20.48 14.93 13.05
C ASN A 104 -19.41 13.85 13.22
N PHE A 105 -19.41 13.22 14.38
CA PHE A 105 -18.56 12.08 14.70
C PHE A 105 -19.15 10.78 14.14
N SER A 106 -19.07 10.61 12.81
CA SER A 106 -19.61 9.44 12.11
C SER A 106 -18.98 8.12 12.56
N THR A 107 -19.73 7.03 12.44
CA THR A 107 -19.23 5.67 12.71
C THR A 107 -19.41 4.76 11.50
N LYS A 108 -19.38 5.35 10.29
CA LYS A 108 -19.59 4.63 9.02
C LYS A 108 -18.60 3.49 8.86
N SER A 109 -17.37 3.69 9.32
CA SER A 109 -16.31 2.69 9.24
C SER A 109 -16.52 1.49 10.16
N CYS A 110 -17.35 1.61 11.20
CA CYS A 110 -17.68 0.47 12.07
C CYS A 110 -18.49 -0.60 11.32
N GLY A 111 -19.32 -0.19 10.34
CA GLY A 111 -20.14 -1.09 9.54
C GLY A 111 -21.07 -1.98 10.38
N ALA A 112 -21.58 -3.06 9.76
CA ALA A 112 -22.50 -4.01 10.39
C ALA A 112 -21.82 -5.20 11.09
N GLY A 113 -20.49 -5.31 11.02
CA GLY A 113 -19.76 -6.46 11.56
C GLY A 113 -18.29 -6.12 11.82
N GLU A 114 -17.55 -7.03 12.47
CA GLU A 114 -16.14 -6.79 12.82
C GLU A 114 -15.17 -7.40 11.81
N LYS A 115 -14.11 -6.64 11.46
CA LYS A 115 -13.05 -7.05 10.52
C LYS A 115 -13.59 -7.54 9.16
N VAL A 116 -14.81 -7.14 8.79
CA VAL A 116 -15.45 -7.49 7.53
C VAL A 116 -15.12 -6.47 6.44
N LEU A 117 -15.06 -6.93 5.19
CA LEU A 117 -14.90 -6.01 4.05
C LEU A 117 -16.09 -5.05 4.01
N LEU A 118 -15.81 -3.75 3.83
CA LEU A 118 -16.82 -2.72 3.70
C LEU A 118 -17.13 -2.45 2.22
N PRO A 119 -18.26 -1.78 1.88
CA PRO A 119 -18.59 -1.41 0.51
C PRO A 119 -17.43 -0.72 -0.23
N SER A 120 -16.76 0.24 0.42
CA SER A 120 -15.58 0.90 -0.17
C SER A 120 -14.45 -0.08 -0.48
N GLY A 121 -14.26 -1.13 0.34
CA GLY A 121 -13.31 -2.19 0.06
C GLY A 121 -13.70 -3.08 -1.11
N HIS A 122 -15.00 -3.31 -1.34
CA HIS A 122 -15.47 -3.98 -2.56
C HIS A 122 -15.15 -3.12 -3.80
N ASP A 123 -15.50 -1.84 -3.77
CA ASP A 123 -15.27 -0.89 -4.87
C ASP A 123 -13.79 -0.74 -5.21
N GLU A 124 -12.92 -0.72 -4.20
CA GLU A 124 -11.46 -0.70 -4.37
C GLU A 124 -10.97 -1.90 -5.19
N LEU A 125 -11.37 -3.11 -4.81
CA LEU A 125 -10.89 -4.34 -5.44
C LEU A 125 -11.50 -4.55 -6.82
N GLU A 126 -12.76 -4.19 -7.01
CA GLU A 126 -13.39 -4.14 -8.33
C GLU A 126 -12.70 -3.12 -9.25
N GLY A 127 -12.37 -1.94 -8.72
CA GLY A 127 -11.62 -0.92 -9.45
C GLY A 127 -10.26 -1.43 -9.88
N ILE A 128 -9.55 -2.16 -9.00
CA ILE A 128 -8.28 -2.81 -9.32
C ILE A 128 -8.47 -3.88 -10.40
N GLY A 129 -9.50 -4.74 -10.30
CA GLY A 129 -9.83 -5.77 -11.29
C GLY A 129 -10.09 -5.17 -12.68
N ARG A 130 -10.96 -4.16 -12.77
CA ARG A 130 -11.24 -3.43 -14.02
C ARG A 130 -9.99 -2.82 -14.64
N ARG A 131 -9.15 -2.15 -13.83
CA ARG A 131 -7.92 -1.52 -14.33
C ARG A 131 -6.94 -2.58 -14.83
N MET A 132 -6.77 -3.68 -14.10
CA MET A 132 -5.86 -4.74 -14.49
C MET A 132 -6.30 -5.46 -15.77
N ARG A 133 -7.60 -5.72 -15.93
CA ARG A 133 -8.16 -6.31 -17.16
C ARG A 133 -7.90 -5.44 -18.39
N LYS A 134 -7.96 -4.11 -18.26
CA LYS A 134 -7.63 -3.16 -19.35
C LYS A 134 -6.15 -3.16 -19.74
N LEU A 135 -5.28 -3.58 -18.83
CA LEU A 135 -3.83 -3.58 -19.01
C LEU A 135 -3.30 -4.90 -19.58
N LEU A 136 -4.01 -6.01 -19.36
CA LEU A 136 -3.54 -7.34 -19.71
C LEU A 136 -4.21 -7.88 -20.98
N PRO A 137 -3.46 -8.66 -21.80
CA PRO A 137 -4.06 -9.43 -22.90
C PRO A 137 -5.13 -10.42 -22.41
N GLU A 138 -6.03 -10.79 -23.31
CA GLU A 138 -7.20 -11.62 -23.01
C GLU A 138 -6.87 -12.95 -22.34
N GLU A 139 -5.82 -13.60 -22.81
CA GLU A 139 -5.36 -14.88 -22.31
C GLU A 139 -5.04 -14.87 -20.80
N PHE A 140 -4.68 -13.72 -20.22
CA PHE A 140 -4.36 -13.60 -18.79
C PHE A 140 -5.58 -13.50 -17.89
N TYR A 141 -6.75 -13.16 -18.43
CA TYR A 141 -7.99 -13.13 -17.68
C TYR A 141 -8.96 -14.24 -18.07
N ARG A 142 -8.47 -15.31 -18.71
CA ARG A 142 -9.19 -16.57 -18.86
C ARG A 142 -8.99 -17.48 -17.65
N ALA A 143 -10.06 -18.12 -17.16
CA ALA A 143 -10.03 -18.98 -15.98
C ALA A 143 -9.00 -20.12 -16.11
N SER A 144 -8.84 -20.67 -17.32
CA SER A 144 -7.89 -21.75 -17.61
C SER A 144 -6.43 -21.37 -17.39
N ASN A 145 -6.12 -20.07 -17.40
CA ASN A 145 -4.76 -19.54 -17.34
C ASN A 145 -4.48 -18.78 -16.04
N MET A 146 -5.37 -18.87 -15.05
CA MET A 146 -5.22 -18.17 -13.78
C MET A 146 -5.42 -19.08 -12.59
N ARG A 147 -4.80 -18.69 -11.47
CA ARG A 147 -4.98 -19.32 -10.17
C ARG A 147 -5.28 -18.26 -9.13
N ALA A 148 -6.47 -18.30 -8.57
CA ALA A 148 -6.86 -17.44 -7.45
C ALA A 148 -6.56 -18.14 -6.12
N VAL A 149 -5.83 -17.45 -5.23
CA VAL A 149 -5.48 -17.96 -3.91
C VAL A 149 -5.84 -16.91 -2.85
N SER A 150 -6.40 -17.35 -1.72
CA SER A 150 -6.76 -16.47 -0.61
C SER A 150 -6.53 -17.14 0.74
N SER A 151 -6.47 -16.32 1.79
CA SER A 151 -6.74 -16.81 3.15
C SER A 151 -8.24 -17.00 3.37
N ASP A 152 -8.60 -17.76 4.39
CA ASP A 152 -9.99 -18.11 4.73
C ASP A 152 -10.80 -16.97 5.37
N THR A 153 -10.19 -15.80 5.60
CA THR A 153 -10.89 -14.73 6.31
C THR A 153 -11.97 -14.12 5.42
N GLN A 154 -13.10 -13.73 6.02
CA GLN A 154 -14.21 -13.12 5.28
C GLN A 154 -13.73 -11.98 4.37
N ARG A 155 -12.92 -11.07 4.89
CA ARG A 155 -12.44 -9.90 4.14
C ARG A 155 -11.54 -10.25 2.96
N THR A 156 -10.73 -11.31 3.05
CA THR A 156 -9.80 -11.71 1.98
C THR A 156 -10.55 -12.47 0.90
N LEU A 157 -11.47 -13.36 1.28
CA LEU A 157 -12.36 -14.02 0.33
C LEU A 157 -13.29 -13.04 -0.40
N ALA A 158 -13.90 -12.09 0.34
CA ALA A 158 -14.72 -11.05 -0.27
C ALA A 158 -13.89 -10.16 -1.20
N SER A 159 -12.65 -9.82 -0.83
CA SER A 159 -11.74 -9.04 -1.67
C SER A 159 -11.40 -9.78 -2.97
N ALA A 160 -11.03 -11.06 -2.87
CA ALA A 160 -10.73 -11.90 -4.03
C ALA A 160 -11.94 -12.02 -4.97
N LYS A 161 -13.14 -12.23 -4.42
CA LYS A 161 -14.38 -12.27 -5.22
C LYS A 161 -14.66 -10.94 -5.93
N SER A 162 -14.45 -9.81 -5.26
CA SER A 162 -14.68 -8.47 -5.84
C SER A 162 -13.67 -8.13 -6.93
N PHE A 163 -12.41 -8.53 -6.76
CA PHE A 163 -11.42 -8.41 -7.82
C PHE A 163 -11.82 -9.28 -9.04
N LEU A 164 -12.12 -10.56 -8.81
CA LEU A 164 -12.44 -11.50 -9.89
C LEU A 164 -13.71 -11.12 -10.66
N SER A 165 -14.74 -10.59 -10.00
CA SER A 165 -16.02 -10.21 -10.63
C SER A 165 -15.89 -9.16 -11.73
N THR A 166 -14.76 -8.47 -11.79
CA THR A 166 -14.48 -7.43 -12.79
C THR A 166 -13.21 -7.69 -13.59
N PHE A 167 -12.34 -8.56 -13.09
CA PHE A 167 -11.13 -8.97 -13.81
C PHE A 167 -11.42 -10.00 -14.90
N THR A 168 -12.36 -10.92 -14.69
CA THR A 168 -12.68 -12.00 -15.62
C THR A 168 -14.19 -12.23 -15.72
N ASP A 169 -14.66 -12.69 -16.88
CA ASP A 169 -16.05 -13.14 -17.08
C ASP A 169 -16.21 -14.64 -16.76
N ASP A 170 -15.10 -15.36 -16.61
CA ASP A 170 -15.09 -16.79 -16.37
C ASP A 170 -15.29 -17.07 -14.87
N LYS A 171 -15.91 -18.22 -14.56
CA LYS A 171 -15.97 -18.68 -13.17
C LYS A 171 -14.60 -19.20 -12.74
N VAL A 172 -14.07 -18.62 -11.66
CA VAL A 172 -12.77 -19.00 -11.08
C VAL A 172 -12.94 -19.45 -9.64
N ASP A 173 -12.44 -20.64 -9.34
CA ASP A 173 -12.40 -21.14 -7.97
C ASP A 173 -11.25 -20.50 -7.19
N ILE A 174 -11.54 -20.10 -5.95
CA ILE A 174 -10.56 -19.51 -5.04
C ILE A 174 -10.01 -20.61 -4.12
N PHE A 175 -8.73 -20.93 -4.28
CA PHE A 175 -8.04 -21.91 -3.44
C PHE A 175 -7.63 -21.27 -2.10
N ILE A 176 -7.87 -21.97 -1.00
CA ILE A 176 -7.44 -21.53 0.32
C ILE A 176 -6.00 -21.99 0.56
N ASP A 177 -5.11 -21.04 0.85
CA ASP A 177 -3.72 -21.32 1.23
C ASP A 177 -3.28 -20.41 2.38
N GLN A 178 -3.77 -20.73 3.56
CA GLN A 178 -3.57 -19.95 4.77
C GLN A 178 -2.09 -19.79 5.14
N GLU A 179 -1.34 -20.88 5.09
CA GLU A 179 0.06 -20.91 5.51
C GLU A 179 0.92 -20.04 4.61
N ARG A 180 0.74 -20.11 3.28
CA ARG A 180 1.56 -19.29 2.38
C ARG A 180 1.13 -17.84 2.34
N VAL A 181 -0.16 -17.52 2.32
CA VAL A 181 -0.60 -16.10 2.20
C VAL A 181 -0.67 -15.36 3.54
N ARG A 182 -0.68 -16.09 4.66
CA ARG A 182 -0.58 -15.55 6.01
C ARG A 182 0.61 -16.15 6.75
N PHE A 183 1.74 -16.31 6.08
CA PHE A 183 2.97 -16.85 6.64
C PHE A 183 3.33 -16.32 8.04
N PHE A 184 3.06 -15.03 8.30
CA PHE A 184 3.28 -14.40 9.61
C PHE A 184 2.44 -14.98 10.76
N ALA A 185 1.33 -15.64 10.46
CA ALA A 185 0.47 -16.27 11.45
C ALA A 185 0.95 -17.68 11.82
N PHE A 186 1.79 -18.30 10.99
CA PHE A 186 2.27 -19.68 11.13
C PHE A 186 3.76 -19.75 11.49
N CYS A 187 4.44 -18.61 11.59
CA CYS A 187 5.82 -18.54 12.04
C CYS A 187 5.87 -18.40 13.58
N ASN A 188 6.09 -19.49 14.31
CA ASN A 188 6.17 -19.49 15.77
C ASN A 188 7.28 -18.58 16.29
N ASN A 189 8.47 -18.65 15.67
CA ASN A 189 9.61 -17.79 16.02
C ASN A 189 9.25 -16.30 15.92
N TYR A 190 8.57 -15.90 14.84
CA TYR A 190 8.06 -14.54 14.69
C TYR A 190 7.04 -14.18 15.78
N PHE A 191 6.10 -15.09 16.05
CA PHE A 191 5.06 -14.85 17.05
C PHE A 191 5.68 -14.60 18.43
N GLU A 192 6.48 -15.55 18.92
CA GLU A 192 7.04 -15.56 20.26
C GLU A 192 8.04 -14.42 20.49
N ASN A 193 8.99 -14.23 19.57
CA ASN A 193 10.12 -13.34 19.78
C ASN A 193 9.87 -11.90 19.34
N ILE A 194 9.00 -11.69 18.34
CA ILE A 194 8.75 -10.36 17.78
C ILE A 194 7.34 -9.87 18.10
N ARG A 195 6.30 -10.63 17.73
CA ARG A 195 4.92 -10.15 17.79
C ARG A 195 4.39 -10.02 19.22
N SER A 196 4.67 -10.99 20.10
CA SER A 196 4.33 -10.91 21.53
C SER A 196 5.35 -10.11 22.34
N GLY A 197 6.61 -10.09 21.90
CA GLY A 197 7.71 -9.44 22.60
C GLY A 197 7.57 -7.92 22.72
N ASP A 198 8.22 -7.37 23.74
CA ASP A 198 8.24 -5.92 23.97
C ASP A 198 9.28 -5.18 23.12
N ILE A 199 10.26 -5.90 22.57
CA ILE A 199 11.26 -5.33 21.67
C ILE A 199 10.62 -4.64 20.45
N ALA A 200 9.57 -5.24 19.88
CA ALA A 200 8.83 -4.67 18.75
C ALA A 200 7.95 -3.47 19.12
N LYS A 201 7.77 -3.21 20.42
CA LYS A 201 6.98 -2.08 20.95
C LYS A 201 7.85 -0.99 21.56
N ALA A 202 9.14 -1.24 21.78
CA ALA A 202 10.03 -0.33 22.50
C ALA A 202 10.08 1.07 21.84
N GLU A 203 10.44 1.14 20.56
CA GLU A 203 10.51 2.42 19.83
C GLU A 203 9.13 3.06 19.64
N TYR A 204 8.07 2.25 19.45
CA TYR A 204 6.71 2.76 19.42
C TYR A 204 6.33 3.44 20.74
N ASN A 205 6.60 2.81 21.88
CA ASN A 205 6.27 3.36 23.20
C ASN A 205 7.12 4.59 23.51
N LYS A 206 8.42 4.52 23.20
CA LYS A 206 9.34 5.65 23.36
C LYS A 206 8.88 6.88 22.58
N PHE A 207 8.42 6.72 21.34
CA PHE A 207 7.88 7.83 20.54
C PHE A 207 6.49 8.27 21.01
N LYS A 208 5.60 7.31 21.33
CA LYS A 208 4.26 7.59 21.89
C LYS A 208 4.32 8.45 23.15
N ASP A 209 5.30 8.19 23.99
CA ASP A 209 5.52 8.88 25.26
C ASP A 209 6.58 9.99 25.13
N GLY A 210 7.02 10.28 23.90
CA GLY A 210 7.99 11.31 23.57
C GLY A 210 7.39 12.71 23.45
N PRO A 211 8.24 13.75 23.33
CA PRO A 211 7.81 15.15 23.32
C PRO A 211 6.92 15.49 22.12
N GLU A 212 7.12 14.86 20.96
CA GLU A 212 6.34 15.13 19.75
C GLU A 212 4.86 14.75 19.93
N MET A 213 4.60 13.57 20.51
CA MET A 213 3.23 13.12 20.80
C MET A 213 2.58 13.90 21.94
N HIS A 214 3.36 14.31 22.94
CA HIS A 214 2.87 15.19 24.01
C HIS A 214 2.52 16.59 23.48
N ALA A 215 3.27 17.12 22.50
CA ALA A 215 2.95 18.37 21.84
C ALA A 215 1.61 18.27 21.09
N VAL A 216 1.40 17.20 20.30
CA VAL A 216 0.12 16.96 19.63
C VAL A 216 -1.03 16.87 20.65
N LEU A 217 -0.86 16.10 21.73
CA LEU A 217 -1.86 16.00 22.80
C LEU A 217 -2.23 17.38 23.37
N LYS A 218 -1.23 18.18 23.74
CA LYS A 218 -1.43 19.51 24.31
C LYS A 218 -2.17 20.43 23.34
N GLU A 219 -1.76 20.46 22.07
CA GLU A 219 -2.38 21.30 21.06
C GLU A 219 -3.83 20.89 20.78
N VAL A 220 -4.11 19.60 20.64
CA VAL A 220 -5.48 19.09 20.45
C VAL A 220 -6.38 19.45 21.64
N ILE A 221 -5.87 19.32 22.88
CA ILE A 221 -6.63 19.71 24.07
C ILE A 221 -6.97 21.20 24.05
N VAL A 222 -5.98 22.06 23.79
CA VAL A 222 -6.15 23.52 23.81
C VAL A 222 -7.06 24.01 22.68
N ASP A 223 -6.88 23.50 21.46
CA ASP A 223 -7.64 23.92 20.29
C ASP A 223 -9.14 23.65 20.45
N HIS A 224 -9.48 22.56 21.13
CA HIS A 224 -10.86 22.05 21.26
C HIS A 224 -11.42 22.15 22.68
N LYS A 225 -10.68 22.77 23.62
CA LYS A 225 -11.07 22.95 25.04
C LYS A 225 -11.48 21.64 25.74
N LEU A 226 -10.62 20.61 25.61
CA LEU A 226 -10.88 19.25 26.07
C LEU A 226 -10.19 18.92 27.42
N GLU A 227 -9.80 19.92 28.21
CA GLU A 227 -9.03 19.74 29.45
C GLU A 227 -9.76 18.84 30.45
N SER A 228 -11.09 18.90 30.49
CA SER A 228 -11.94 18.13 31.39
C SER A 228 -11.92 16.62 31.12
N LEU A 229 -11.48 16.19 29.93
CA LEU A 229 -11.48 14.78 29.54
C LEU A 229 -10.25 13.99 30.03
N GLY A 230 -9.18 14.67 30.48
CA GLY A 230 -7.96 14.01 30.94
C GLY A 230 -7.34 13.08 29.88
N LEU A 231 -7.36 13.48 28.60
CA LEU A 231 -6.87 12.67 27.49
C LEU A 231 -5.36 12.38 27.60
N THR A 232 -4.96 11.19 27.15
CA THR A 232 -3.56 10.76 27.10
C THR A 232 -3.02 10.67 25.67
N THR A 233 -1.71 10.51 25.49
CA THR A 233 -1.10 10.23 24.17
C THR A 233 -1.66 8.95 23.54
N SER A 234 -2.10 7.99 24.37
CA SER A 234 -2.76 6.77 23.91
C SER A 234 -4.18 7.01 23.42
N ASP A 235 -4.89 8.01 23.95
CA ASP A 235 -6.19 8.44 23.45
C ASP A 235 -6.05 9.16 22.12
N ILE A 236 -5.06 10.06 22.01
CA ILE A 236 -4.72 10.76 20.76
C ILE A 236 -4.39 9.77 19.64
N ALA A 237 -3.57 8.76 19.92
CA ALA A 237 -3.29 7.70 18.94
C ALA A 237 -4.54 6.88 18.56
N ASN A 238 -5.49 6.69 19.50
CA ASN A 238 -6.77 6.02 19.17
C ASN A 238 -7.69 6.92 18.34
N LEU A 239 -7.82 8.21 18.68
CA LEU A 239 -8.62 9.19 17.94
C LEU A 239 -8.14 9.33 16.50
N TYR A 240 -6.81 9.42 16.30
CA TYR A 240 -6.22 9.36 14.97
C TYR A 240 -6.58 8.08 14.22
N LYS A 241 -6.52 6.93 14.91
CA LYS A 241 -6.92 5.66 14.30
C LYS A 241 -8.41 5.61 13.95
N VAL A 242 -9.30 6.28 14.71
CA VAL A 242 -10.71 6.46 14.32
C VAL A 242 -10.79 7.29 13.04
N ALA A 243 -10.11 8.44 13.03
CA ALA A 243 -10.06 9.32 11.85
C ALA A 243 -9.57 8.57 10.60
N SER A 244 -8.52 7.74 10.72
CA SER A 244 -8.02 6.95 9.59
C SER A 244 -9.07 5.98 9.03
N TYR A 245 -9.88 5.36 9.90
CA TYR A 245 -10.94 4.46 9.47
C TYR A 245 -12.08 5.23 8.79
N GLU A 246 -12.50 6.38 9.32
CA GLU A 246 -13.55 7.19 8.69
C GLU A 246 -13.11 7.79 7.35
N VAL A 247 -11.84 8.20 7.22
CA VAL A 247 -11.26 8.63 5.93
C VAL A 247 -11.26 7.48 4.92
N SER A 248 -10.97 6.25 5.34
CA SER A 248 -10.92 5.09 4.43
C SER A 248 -12.27 4.74 3.79
N VAL A 249 -13.38 5.20 4.37
CA VAL A 249 -14.75 4.97 3.88
C VAL A 249 -15.42 6.23 3.36
N MET A 250 -14.70 7.35 3.31
CA MET A 250 -15.19 8.63 2.80
C MET A 250 -15.39 8.55 1.28
N ASP A 251 -16.44 9.16 0.74
CA ASP A 251 -16.64 9.28 -0.71
C ASP A 251 -15.64 10.29 -1.33
N GLU A 252 -15.32 10.16 -2.62
CA GLU A 252 -14.27 10.99 -3.26
C GLU A 252 -14.53 12.50 -3.20
N ASN A 253 -15.81 12.91 -3.24
CA ASN A 253 -16.21 14.32 -3.20
C ASN A 253 -16.78 14.76 -1.84
N ALA A 254 -16.67 13.91 -0.81
CA ALA A 254 -17.16 14.26 0.51
C ALA A 254 -16.19 15.20 1.24
N THR A 255 -16.74 16.00 2.17
CA THR A 255 -15.93 16.77 3.11
C THR A 255 -15.22 15.83 4.08
N LEU A 256 -14.06 16.26 4.58
CA LEU A 256 -13.30 15.51 5.58
C LEU A 256 -14.17 15.16 6.81
N PRO A 257 -14.07 13.93 7.35
CA PRO A 257 -14.71 13.57 8.60
C PRO A 257 -14.24 14.48 9.73
N ASP A 258 -15.15 14.86 10.63
CA ASP A 258 -14.82 15.74 11.76
C ASP A 258 -13.82 15.09 12.73
N TRP A 259 -13.73 13.75 12.75
CA TRP A 259 -12.65 13.03 13.43
C TRP A 259 -11.25 13.47 13.00
N VAL A 260 -11.05 13.82 11.72
CA VAL A 260 -9.77 14.32 11.21
C VAL A 260 -9.51 15.75 11.68
N ARG A 261 -10.57 16.56 11.76
CA ARG A 261 -10.52 17.98 12.13
C ARG A 261 -10.18 18.21 13.61
N LEU A 262 -10.20 17.16 14.43
CA LEU A 262 -9.60 17.18 15.76
C LEU A 262 -8.10 17.51 15.72
N PHE A 263 -7.44 17.19 14.61
CA PHE A 263 -6.01 17.38 14.42
C PHE A 263 -5.73 18.54 13.47
N ARG A 264 -4.61 19.22 13.65
CA ARG A 264 -4.03 20.10 12.63
C ARG A 264 -3.38 19.24 11.53
N PRO A 265 -3.24 19.73 10.28
CA PRO A 265 -2.60 18.96 9.21
C PRO A 265 -1.24 18.36 9.61
N ASN A 266 -0.37 19.14 10.23
CA ASN A 266 0.97 18.70 10.62
C ASN A 266 0.98 17.61 11.70
N HIS A 267 -0.08 17.51 12.52
CA HIS A 267 -0.20 16.44 13.50
C HIS A 267 -0.30 15.06 12.83
N LEU A 268 -0.89 14.99 11.63
CA LEU A 268 -1.09 13.71 10.93
C LEU A 268 0.23 13.02 10.64
N TYR A 269 1.28 13.75 10.27
CA TYR A 269 2.61 13.14 10.01
C TYR A 269 3.26 12.58 11.28
N VAL A 270 3.09 13.25 12.42
CA VAL A 270 3.57 12.74 13.72
C VAL A 270 2.84 11.45 14.10
N LEU A 271 1.51 11.45 13.92
CA LEU A 271 0.64 10.31 14.24
C LEU A 271 0.84 9.13 13.28
N GLU A 272 1.08 9.43 12.01
CA GLU A 272 1.44 8.45 10.99
C GLU A 272 2.79 7.81 11.31
N TYR A 273 3.80 8.63 11.62
CA TYR A 273 5.12 8.11 11.99
C TYR A 273 5.06 7.17 13.20
N LEU A 274 4.25 7.50 14.22
CA LEU A 274 3.98 6.58 15.33
C LEU A 274 3.43 5.23 14.83
N HIS A 275 2.53 5.25 13.85
CA HIS A 275 1.93 4.06 13.27
C HIS A 275 2.90 3.27 12.38
N ASP A 276 3.81 3.97 11.70
CA ASP A 276 4.89 3.39 10.90
C ASP A 276 5.93 2.71 11.77
N LEU A 277 6.34 3.32 12.89
CA LEU A 277 7.17 2.64 13.89
C LEU A 277 6.54 1.32 14.32
N LYS A 278 5.22 1.31 14.57
CA LYS A 278 4.52 0.07 14.88
C LYS A 278 4.60 -0.95 13.75
N GLN A 279 4.39 -0.56 12.49
CA GLN A 279 4.47 -1.50 11.37
C GLN A 279 5.90 -1.98 11.12
N TYR A 280 6.89 -1.09 11.15
CA TYR A 280 8.28 -1.40 10.89
C TYR A 280 8.82 -2.42 11.90
N TRP A 281 8.68 -2.14 13.19
CA TRP A 281 9.21 -3.00 14.25
C TRP A 281 8.44 -4.31 14.42
N THR A 282 7.17 -4.37 13.99
CA THR A 282 6.38 -5.62 14.10
C THR A 282 6.34 -6.44 12.82
N LYS A 283 6.52 -5.85 11.64
CA LYS A 283 6.30 -6.52 10.34
C LYS A 283 7.26 -6.11 9.23
N GLY A 284 7.94 -4.96 9.36
CA GLY A 284 8.95 -4.52 8.42
C GLY A 284 10.28 -5.25 8.61
N ASN A 285 11.35 -4.76 8.01
CA ASN A 285 12.65 -5.43 7.97
C ASN A 285 13.51 -5.19 9.24
N ALA A 286 12.88 -4.95 10.39
CA ALA A 286 13.59 -4.69 11.64
C ALA A 286 14.34 -5.93 12.15
N PHE A 287 13.79 -7.12 11.94
CA PHE A 287 14.39 -8.39 12.37
C PHE A 287 14.48 -9.38 11.22
N GLN A 288 15.47 -10.27 11.28
CA GLN A 288 15.72 -11.28 10.26
C GLN A 288 14.49 -12.15 9.96
N VAL A 289 13.82 -12.62 11.02
CA VAL A 289 12.60 -13.42 10.91
C VAL A 289 11.48 -12.71 10.13
N ASN A 290 11.46 -11.37 10.07
CA ASN A 290 10.40 -10.64 9.37
C ASN A 290 10.44 -10.84 7.85
N TYR A 291 11.63 -10.97 7.25
CA TYR A 291 11.78 -11.20 5.82
C TYR A 291 11.99 -12.68 5.48
N GLU A 292 12.42 -13.52 6.42
CA GLU A 292 12.55 -14.97 6.19
C GLU A 292 11.19 -15.67 6.14
N GLN A 293 10.23 -15.24 6.95
CA GLN A 293 8.91 -15.86 7.01
C GLN A 293 8.14 -15.83 5.68
N VAL A 294 8.45 -14.90 4.77
CA VAL A 294 7.78 -14.81 3.46
C VAL A 294 8.40 -15.75 2.41
N CYS A 295 9.55 -16.35 2.69
CA CYS A 295 10.27 -17.22 1.74
C CYS A 295 9.41 -18.34 1.12
N PRO A 296 8.49 -19.03 1.84
CA PRO A 296 7.62 -20.03 1.23
C PRO A 296 6.71 -19.48 0.13
N LEU A 297 6.18 -18.26 0.31
CA LEU A 297 5.35 -17.60 -0.69
C LEU A 297 6.18 -17.16 -1.90
N TRP A 298 7.32 -16.49 -1.64
CA TRP A 298 8.23 -16.06 -2.71
C TRP A 298 8.77 -17.24 -3.52
N GLY A 299 9.16 -18.33 -2.85
CA GLY A 299 9.61 -19.56 -3.50
C GLY A 299 8.56 -20.11 -4.45
N LYS A 300 7.29 -20.14 -4.04
CA LYS A 300 6.19 -20.56 -4.91
C LYS A 300 6.01 -19.63 -6.12
N MET A 301 6.02 -18.32 -5.91
CA MET A 301 5.90 -17.33 -6.99
C MET A 301 7.03 -17.45 -8.03
N LEU A 302 8.27 -17.71 -7.58
CA LEU A 302 9.42 -17.90 -8.46
C LEU A 302 9.35 -19.22 -9.23
N VAL A 303 8.85 -20.29 -8.60
CA VAL A 303 8.56 -21.56 -9.29
C VAL A 303 7.55 -21.34 -10.42
N ASP A 304 6.46 -20.63 -10.16
CA ASP A 304 5.40 -20.35 -11.15
C ASP A 304 5.91 -19.52 -12.33
N MET A 305 6.77 -18.52 -12.05
CA MET A 305 7.42 -17.73 -13.09
C MET A 305 8.31 -18.60 -13.99
N ARG A 306 9.11 -19.49 -13.39
CA ARG A 306 10.01 -20.38 -14.12
C ARG A 306 9.24 -21.39 -14.97
N GLU A 307 8.18 -21.99 -14.42
CA GLU A 307 7.35 -22.95 -15.14
C GLU A 307 6.67 -22.31 -16.36
N SER A 308 6.10 -21.11 -16.18
CA SER A 308 5.47 -20.36 -17.27
C SER A 308 6.48 -19.95 -18.35
N ALA A 309 7.69 -19.52 -17.96
CA ALA A 309 8.76 -19.22 -18.91
C ALA A 309 9.21 -20.45 -19.70
N ASN A 310 9.35 -21.60 -19.06
CA ASN A 310 9.74 -22.85 -19.73
C ASN A 310 8.66 -23.31 -20.72
N TYR A 311 7.39 -23.25 -20.33
CA TYR A 311 6.27 -23.57 -21.22
C TYR A 311 6.23 -22.66 -22.44
N ASP A 312 6.47 -21.37 -22.25
CA ASP A 312 6.52 -20.39 -23.34
C ASP A 312 7.63 -20.68 -24.36
N ILE A 313 8.82 -21.07 -23.88
CA ILE A 313 9.95 -21.51 -24.72
C ILE A 313 9.54 -22.73 -25.56
N GLN A 314 8.93 -23.74 -24.93
CA GLN A 314 8.48 -24.95 -25.62
C GLN A 314 7.43 -24.64 -26.71
N LEU A 315 6.51 -23.70 -26.46
CA LEU A 315 5.55 -23.25 -27.47
C LEU A 315 6.22 -22.57 -28.67
N ILE A 316 7.27 -21.77 -28.43
CA ILE A 316 8.03 -21.12 -29.51
C ILE A 316 8.77 -22.18 -30.34
N GLU A 317 9.43 -23.14 -29.68
CA GLU A 317 10.14 -24.23 -30.34
C GLU A 317 9.20 -25.09 -31.19
N ALA A 318 8.02 -25.43 -30.65
CA ALA A 318 6.99 -26.18 -31.37
C ALA A 318 6.47 -25.41 -32.60
N LYS A 319 6.22 -24.10 -32.49
CA LYS A 319 5.81 -23.26 -33.63
C LYS A 319 6.87 -23.20 -34.72
N ILE A 320 8.14 -23.03 -34.35
CA ILE A 320 9.25 -23.04 -35.31
C ILE A 320 9.36 -24.39 -36.02
N LEU A 321 9.19 -25.50 -35.29
CA LEU A 321 9.22 -26.83 -35.87
C LEU A 321 8.05 -27.05 -36.84
N ALA A 322 6.84 -26.65 -36.48
CA ALA A 322 5.66 -26.75 -37.33
C ALA A 322 5.82 -25.95 -38.63
N GLN A 323 6.34 -24.71 -38.55
CA GLN A 323 6.60 -23.88 -39.72
C GLN A 323 7.64 -24.51 -40.66
N LYS A 324 8.71 -25.10 -40.11
CA LYS A 324 9.70 -25.85 -40.90
C LYS A 324 9.08 -27.05 -41.61
N THR A 325 8.20 -27.79 -40.94
CA THR A 325 7.48 -28.93 -41.54
C THR A 325 6.56 -28.47 -42.67
N TYR A 326 5.80 -27.39 -42.46
CA TYR A 326 4.90 -26.82 -43.47
C TYR A 326 5.65 -26.33 -44.72
N LEU A 327 6.75 -25.58 -44.54
CA LEU A 327 7.61 -25.15 -45.65
C LEU A 327 8.21 -26.34 -46.40
N LYS A 328 8.60 -27.40 -45.68
CA LYS A 328 9.11 -28.63 -46.31
C LYS A 328 8.03 -29.36 -47.11
N THR A 329 6.76 -29.29 -46.70
CA THR A 329 5.64 -29.85 -47.49
C THR A 329 5.26 -28.98 -48.69
N GLU A 330 5.44 -27.66 -48.64
CA GLU A 330 5.28 -26.77 -49.80
C GLU A 330 6.46 -26.87 -50.78
N GLU A 331 7.69 -27.05 -50.32
CA GLU A 331 8.85 -27.38 -51.18
C GLU A 331 8.68 -28.74 -51.88
N ILE A 332 7.88 -29.65 -51.33
CA ILE A 332 7.53 -30.93 -51.98
C ILE A 332 6.39 -30.74 -53.03
N SER A 333 5.54 -29.71 -52.89
CA SER A 333 4.46 -29.41 -53.85
C SER A 333 4.84 -28.39 -54.95
N SER A 334 5.93 -27.65 -54.78
CA SER A 334 6.49 -26.71 -55.76
C SER A 334 7.91 -27.13 -56.15
N CYS A 335 8.04 -27.77 -57.32
CA CYS A 335 9.28 -28.31 -57.86
C CYS A 335 10.40 -27.24 -58.06
N SER A 336 11.66 -27.69 -57.94
CA SER A 336 12.88 -27.13 -58.57
C SER A 336 13.46 -25.78 -58.10
N ASN A 337 14.70 -25.87 -57.62
CA ASN A 337 15.79 -24.86 -57.65
C ASN A 337 15.73 -23.59 -56.78
N CYS A 338 16.79 -23.47 -55.95
CA CYS A 338 17.49 -22.24 -55.50
C CYS A 338 16.74 -21.35 -54.47
N LEU A 339 17.32 -20.73 -53.43
CA LEU A 339 18.69 -20.37 -53.03
C LEU A 339 18.67 -19.98 -51.52
N VAL A 340 19.73 -20.36 -50.80
CA VAL A 340 20.58 -19.56 -49.87
C VAL A 340 19.92 -18.47 -48.97
N SER A 341 20.02 -18.60 -47.65
CA SER A 341 21.02 -17.86 -46.84
C SER A 341 20.98 -18.25 -45.35
N LYS A 342 22.16 -18.51 -44.79
CA LYS A 342 22.44 -18.51 -43.34
C LYS A 342 23.35 -17.31 -43.09
N ALA A 343 23.02 -16.49 -42.10
CA ALA A 343 23.91 -15.48 -41.54
C ALA A 343 24.00 -15.62 -40.02
N ILE A 344 25.17 -15.28 -39.49
CA ILE A 344 25.80 -15.68 -38.23
C ILE A 344 26.01 -14.45 -37.31
N CYS A 345 26.07 -14.68 -35.99
CA CYS A 345 26.70 -13.91 -34.89
C CYS A 345 26.26 -12.46 -34.58
N HIS A 346 26.18 -12.08 -33.29
CA HIS A 346 27.36 -11.76 -32.47
C HIS A 346 27.06 -11.61 -30.95
N VAL A 347 28.14 -11.64 -30.16
CA VAL A 347 28.24 -11.62 -28.69
C VAL A 347 28.68 -10.23 -28.23
N ALA A 348 28.20 -9.71 -27.08
CA ALA A 348 28.97 -8.80 -26.22
C ALA A 348 28.37 -8.63 -24.81
N LYS A 349 29.28 -8.32 -23.87
CA LYS A 349 29.21 -8.37 -22.39
C LYS A 349 28.85 -7.01 -21.73
N HIS A 350 28.63 -7.09 -20.40
CA HIS A 350 28.84 -6.08 -19.33
C HIS A 350 27.76 -4.97 -19.20
N ARG A 351 27.41 -4.38 -18.04
CA ARG A 351 28.07 -4.11 -16.73
C ARG A 351 26.95 -3.73 -15.71
N VAL A 352 26.98 -4.21 -14.47
CA VAL A 352 27.34 -3.48 -13.22
C VAL A 352 26.31 -2.50 -12.65
N TRP A 353 25.90 -2.83 -11.41
CA TRP A 353 25.33 -1.99 -10.36
C TRP A 353 26.12 -0.69 -10.08
N LYS A 354 25.40 0.44 -10.03
CA LYS A 354 25.64 1.65 -9.21
C LYS A 354 24.22 2.12 -8.86
N SER A 355 23.81 2.41 -7.63
CA SER A 355 24.43 3.28 -6.62
C SER A 355 23.77 3.09 -5.26
N HIS A 356 24.54 2.87 -4.20
CA HIS A 356 24.21 3.22 -2.81
C HIS A 356 25.51 3.61 -2.12
N ARG A 357 25.78 4.93 -2.10
CA ARG A 357 26.72 5.60 -1.17
C ARG A 357 26.53 7.10 -1.37
N LYS A 358 25.65 7.68 -0.56
CA LYS A 358 25.68 9.08 -0.11
C LYS A 358 24.57 9.21 0.91
N TRP A 359 24.85 8.80 2.15
CA TRP A 359 24.27 9.26 3.42
C TRP A 359 25.14 8.62 4.53
N LYS A 360 26.30 9.23 4.75
CA LYS A 360 26.99 9.31 6.03
C LYS A 360 27.58 10.71 6.11
#